data_AF-A0A661V6W3-F1
#
_entry.id   AF-A0A661V6W3-F1
#
_cell.length_a   1.000
_cell.length_b   1.000
_cell.length_c   1.000
_cell.angle_alpha   90.00
_cell.angle_beta   90.00
_cell.angle_gamma   90.00
#
_symmetry.space_group_name_H-M   'P 1'
#
loop_
_entity.id
_entity.type
_entity.pdbx_description
1 polymer ?
#
loop_
_entity_poly.entity_id
_entity_poly.type
_entity_poly.pdbx_seq_one_letter_code
_entity_poly.pdbx_strand_id
1 'polypeptide(L)' 'MNSVYKMIELVGTSSESWEKAAAAAVETAAQSLRDLRIAEVVELDMQRRELLRKRRAGAVR' A
#
# COMPACT_ATOMS: atom_id res chain seq x y z
N MET A 1 -17.19 -29.00 -6.60
CA MET A 1 -17.10 -28.18 -5.38
C MET A 1 -16.56 -26.83 -5.79
N ASN A 2 -17.34 -25.76 -5.65
CA ASN A 2 -16.91 -24.42 -6.03
C ASN A 2 -16.67 -23.62 -4.75
N SER A 3 -15.49 -23.03 -4.59
CA SER A 3 -15.17 -22.15 -3.47
C SER A 3 -15.16 -20.71 -3.98
N VAL A 4 -15.85 -19.82 -3.28
CA VAL A 4 -15.83 -18.38 -3.55
C VAL A 4 -14.88 -17.74 -2.56
N TYR A 5 -13.99 -16.88 -3.05
CA TYR A 5 -13.11 -16.10 -2.20
C TYR A 5 -13.21 -14.62 -2.56
N LYS A 6 -12.90 -13.78 -1.57
CA LYS A 6 -12.83 -12.34 -1.74
C LYS A 6 -11.41 -11.96 -2.12
N MET A 7 -11.26 -11.26 -3.23
CA MET A 7 -10.03 -10.54 -3.56
C MET A 7 -10.15 -9.11 -3.02
N ILE A 8 -9.08 -8.61 -2.40
CA ILE A 8 -8.94 -7.22 -1.97
C ILE A 8 -7.56 -6.72 -2.40
N GLU A 9 -7.45 -5.42 -2.65
CA GLU A 9 -6.17 -4.76 -2.87
C GLU A 9 -5.73 -4.06 -1.59
N LEU A 10 -4.45 -4.18 -1.26
CA LEU A 10 -3.83 -3.56 -0.10
C LEU A 10 -2.65 -2.73 -0.57
N VAL A 11 -2.49 -1.54 0.02
CA VAL A 11 -1.35 -0.66 -0.25
C VAL A 11 -0.51 -0.56 1.00
N GLY A 12 0.72 -1.04 0.90
CA GLY A 12 1.75 -0.92 1.93
C GLY A 12 2.76 0.15 1.55
N THR A 13 3.35 0.81 2.55
CA THR A 13 4.44 1.75 2.31
C THR A 13 5.58 1.49 3.30
N SER A 14 6.81 1.73 2.85
CA SER A 14 7.99 1.70 3.70
C SER A 14 9.03 2.65 3.12
N SER A 15 9.77 3.33 4.00
CA SER A 15 10.94 4.13 3.61
C SER A 15 12.19 3.28 3.40
N GLU A 16 12.13 1.98 3.67
CA GLU A 16 13.30 1.09 3.69
C GLU A 16 13.36 0.16 2.48
N SER A 17 12.30 -0.61 2.24
CA SER A 17 12.26 -1.57 1.12
C SER A 17 10.83 -1.95 0.74
N TRP A 18 10.66 -2.50 -0.47
CA TRP A 18 9.35 -2.98 -0.92
C TRP A 18 8.88 -4.22 -0.14
N GLU A 19 9.80 -5.09 0.28
CA GLU A 19 9.48 -6.26 1.11
C GLU A 19 8.89 -5.84 2.46
N LYS A 20 9.44 -4.79 3.08
CA LYS A 20 8.88 -4.22 4.31
C LYS A 20 7.51 -3.57 4.07
N ALA A 21 7.32 -2.90 2.93
CA ALA A 21 6.02 -2.32 2.58
C ALA A 21 4.95 -3.41 2.43
N ALA A 22 5.25 -4.48 1.70
CA ALA A 22 4.35 -5.61 1.50
C ALA A 22 4.04 -6.33 2.83
N ALA A 23 5.07 -6.60 3.65
CA ALA A 23 4.88 -7.21 4.97
C ALA A 23 3.94 -6.37 5.85
N ALA A 24 4.16 -5.05 5.93
CA ALA A 24 3.32 -4.15 6.72
C ALA A 24 1.85 -4.17 6.27
N ALA A 25 1.58 -4.21 4.96
CA ALA A 25 0.21 -4.32 4.43
C ALA A 25 -0.47 -5.63 4.85
N VAL A 26 0.22 -6.76 4.69
CA VAL A 26 -0.31 -8.08 5.04
C VAL A 26 -0.52 -8.22 6.55
N GLU A 27 0.46 -7.79 7.36
CA GLU A 27 0.38 -7.83 8.82
C GLU A 27 -0.79 -6.99 9.35
N THR A 28 -0.99 -5.78 8.79
CA THR A 28 -2.12 -4.92 9.16
C THR A 28 -3.45 -5.55 8.81
N ALA A 29 -3.57 -6.11 7.61
CA ALA A 29 -4.79 -6.81 7.18
C ALA A 29 -5.11 -8.03 8.06
N ALA A 30 -4.08 -8.80 8.44
CA ALA A 30 -4.22 -10.00 9.25
C ALA A 30 -4.76 -9.74 10.67
N GLN A 31 -4.71 -8.50 11.16
CA GLN A 31 -5.31 -8.13 12.46
C GLN A 31 -6.84 -8.25 12.46
N SER A 32 -7.48 -8.16 11.29
CA SER A 32 -8.95 -8.12 11.18
C SER A 32 -9.53 -9.11 10.17
N LEU A 33 -8.78 -9.45 9.14
CA LEU A 33 -9.20 -10.38 8.10
C LEU A 33 -8.72 -11.79 8.43
N ARG A 34 -9.67 -12.74 8.42
CA ARG A 34 -9.38 -14.16 8.55
C ARG A 34 -9.18 -14.79 7.18
N ASP A 35 -8.51 -15.93 7.16
CA ASP A 35 -8.29 -16.75 5.96
C ASP A 35 -7.54 -16.02 4.82
N LEU A 36 -6.62 -15.11 5.16
CA LEU A 36 -5.63 -14.59 4.21
C LEU A 36 -4.68 -15.72 3.81
N ARG A 37 -4.62 -16.08 2.53
CA ARG A 37 -3.86 -17.25 2.05
C ARG A 37 -2.71 -16.89 1.13
N ILE A 38 -2.94 -15.96 0.22
CA ILE A 38 -2.00 -15.58 -0.83
C ILE A 38 -2.05 -14.06 -0.93
N ALA A 39 -0.88 -13.44 -0.95
CA ALA A 39 -0.69 -12.05 -1.32
C ALA A 39 0.20 -12.00 -2.55
N GLU A 40 -0.20 -11.22 -3.55
CA GLU A 40 0.54 -11.00 -4.78
C GLU A 40 0.82 -9.51 -4.92
N VAL A 41 2.02 -9.16 -5.40
CA VAL A 41 2.35 -7.79 -5.74
C VAL A 41 1.78 -7.50 -7.13
N VAL A 42 0.77 -6.64 -7.19
CA VAL A 42 0.13 -6.22 -8.46
C VAL A 42 0.82 -5.00 -9.07
N GLU A 43 1.32 -4.10 -8.24
CA GLU A 43 1.98 -2.86 -8.67
C GLU A 43 3.05 -2.45 -7.66
N LEU A 44 4.11 -1.81 -8.16
CA LEU A 44 5.15 -1.18 -7.36
C LEU A 44 5.35 0.25 -7.86
N ASP A 45 5.17 1.21 -6.96
CA ASP A 45 5.47 2.62 -7.21
C ASP A 45 6.46 3.17 -6.19
N MET A 46 6.96 4.37 -6.47
CA MET A 46 7.80 5.10 -5.52
C MET A 46 7.42 6.57 -5.50
N GLN A 47 7.30 7.12 -4.30
CA GLN A 47 7.04 8.54 -4.14
C GLN A 47 8.30 9.36 -4.44
N ARG A 48 8.33 10.04 -5.59
CA ARG A 48 9.34 11.08 -5.86
C ARG A 48 8.96 12.36 -5.10
N ARG A 49 9.81 12.80 -4.18
CA ARG A 49 9.68 14.12 -3.52
C ARG A 49 10.01 15.26 -4.51
N GLU A 50 9.11 15.57 -5.44
CA GLU A 50 9.22 16.80 -6.25
C GLU A 50 7.89 17.50 -6.60
N LEU A 51 6.80 17.34 -5.84
CA LEU A 51 5.58 18.12 -6.13
C LEU A 51 4.85 18.76 -4.94
N LEU A 52 5.36 18.69 -3.71
CA LEU A 52 4.75 19.39 -2.56
C LEU A 52 5.36 20.78 -2.27
N ARG A 53 6.44 21.19 -2.95
CA ARG A 53 7.07 22.50 -2.69
C ARG A 53 6.48 23.68 -3.47
N LYS A 54 5.68 23.47 -4.52
CA LYS A 54 5.19 24.57 -5.37
C LYS A 54 3.77 25.07 -5.08
N ARG A 55 3.00 24.46 -4.17
CA ARG A 55 1.64 24.95 -3.82
C ARG A 55 1.57 25.92 -2.65
N ARG A 56 2.68 26.20 -1.96
CA ARG A 56 2.73 27.18 -0.84
C ARG A 56 3.41 28.51 -1.17
N ALA A 57 3.93 28.70 -2.39
CA ALA A 57 4.64 29.92 -2.76
C ALA A 57 3.78 31.00 -3.47
N GLY A 58 2.44 30.82 -3.54
CA GLY A 58 1.56 31.72 -4.31
C GLY A 58 0.26 32.14 -3.64
N ALA A 59 0.08 31.88 -2.34
CA ALA A 59 -1.11 32.28 -1.58
C ALA A 59 -0.75 33.30 -0.50
N VAL A 60 -0.12 34.39 -0.92
CA VAL A 60 -0.15 35.67 -0.21
C VAL A 60 -0.37 36.73 -1.29
N ARG A 61 -1.64 37.00 -1.57
CA ARG A 61 -2.12 38.33 -1.93
C ARG A 61 -3.16 38.71 -0.89
#